data_AF-A0A6A6DWB4-F1
#
_entry.id   AF-A0A6A6DWB4-F1
#
_cell.length_a   1.000
_cell.length_b   1.000
_cell.length_c   1.000
_cell.angle_alpha   90.00
_cell.angle_beta   90.00
_cell.angle_gamma   90.00
#
_symmetry.space_group_name_H-M   'P 1'
#
loop_
_entity.id
_entity.type
_entity.pdbx_description
1 polymer ?
#
loop_
_entity_poly.entity_id
_entity_poly.type
_entity_poly.pdbx_seq_one_letter_code
_entity_poly.pdbx_strand_id
1 'polypeptide(L)'
;MAEAPTTYRERLAQFRILEEKRFELIEELLDKLEKAEAKLAQTELDLHSEQNVRRRLQAEVVEAKERESALAEKQARRPFVLVLIDADADGFLFQDKYITRRVQGGESLADEVLIRIREYLRTLSEDADTLDIIVRVYANLEGMANFLVRQDKVRNLGQLRAFSTGFCGRISSFDWVDVGIGKEGSAGRKVRENLSFYTSNTHLRHLILACSPADLPASLVSTLPLDKMTLVESGPLPSSLTSLPVKTTKFPTLFIAPPPPKSPKPRGRTGPQLQLTQQENPDGGSTWLVIRPERSKSQGAALRRRGGPEDENSSLSISIGPDNTVSVDSGRRRRIMG
;
A
#
# COMPACT_ATOMS: atom_id res chain seq x y z
N MET A 1 103.64 19.71 -33.76
CA MET A 1 104.44 20.63 -32.93
C MET A 1 104.55 20.00 -31.56
N ALA A 2 105.76 19.63 -31.12
CA ALA A 2 106.00 19.00 -29.83
C ALA A 2 105.97 20.06 -28.72
N GLU A 3 105.20 19.84 -27.65
CA GLU A 3 105.14 20.72 -26.49
C GLU A 3 106.52 20.85 -25.83
N ALA A 4 106.89 22.08 -25.44
CA ALA A 4 108.12 22.36 -24.72
C ALA A 4 108.13 21.68 -23.34
N PRO A 5 109.28 21.18 -22.86
CA PRO A 5 109.35 20.46 -21.60
C PRO A 5 109.07 21.38 -20.41
N THR A 6 108.00 21.08 -19.67
CA THR A 6 107.61 21.81 -18.45
C THR A 6 108.74 21.84 -17.43
N THR A 7 109.01 23.03 -16.88
CA THR A 7 110.01 23.19 -15.83
C THR A 7 109.53 22.56 -14.51
N TYR A 8 110.48 22.11 -13.68
CA TYR A 8 110.15 21.48 -12.39
C TYR A 8 109.29 22.37 -11.46
N ARG A 9 109.39 23.71 -11.57
CA ARG A 9 108.54 24.65 -10.82
C ARG A 9 107.08 24.67 -11.30
N GLU A 10 106.85 24.57 -12.61
CA GLU A 10 105.49 24.50 -13.18
C GLU A 10 104.80 23.18 -12.78
N ARG A 11 105.54 22.07 -12.78
CA ARG A 11 105.02 20.78 -12.28
C ARG A 11 104.62 20.86 -10.80
N LEU A 12 105.44 21.49 -9.95
CA LEU A 12 105.11 21.70 -8.54
C LEU A 12 103.86 22.58 -8.36
N ALA A 13 103.67 23.61 -9.17
CA ALA A 13 102.46 24.45 -9.15
C ALA A 13 101.21 23.67 -9.56
N GLN A 14 101.29 22.81 -10.59
CA GLN A 14 100.20 21.92 -10.99
C GLN A 14 99.82 20.93 -9.89
N PHE A 15 100.81 20.36 -9.17
CA PHE A 15 100.55 19.48 -8.02
C PHE A 15 99.82 20.21 -6.89
N ARG A 16 100.19 21.46 -6.59
CA ARG A 16 99.49 22.27 -5.57
C ARG A 16 98.03 22.52 -5.93
N ILE A 17 97.74 22.88 -7.19
CA ILE A 17 96.36 23.06 -7.66
C ILE A 17 95.56 21.76 -7.58
N LEU A 18 96.19 20.61 -7.89
CA LEU A 18 95.54 19.31 -7.76
C LEU A 18 95.25 18.95 -6.31
N GLU A 19 96.16 19.22 -5.38
CA GLU A 19 95.92 19.01 -3.94
C GLU A 19 94.78 19.91 -3.45
N GLU A 20 94.76 21.19 -3.83
CA GLU A 20 93.72 22.14 -3.46
C GLU A 20 92.34 21.68 -3.96
N LYS A 21 92.24 21.27 -5.23
CA LYS A 21 91.02 20.66 -5.79
C LYS A 21 90.63 19.35 -5.11
N ARG A 22 91.61 18.57 -4.65
CA ARG A 22 91.34 17.34 -3.88
C ARG A 22 90.74 17.68 -2.52
N PHE A 23 91.25 18.71 -1.85
CA PHE A 23 90.70 19.20 -0.59
C PHE A 23 89.29 19.75 -0.77
N GLU A 24 89.03 20.57 -1.79
CA GLU A 24 87.69 21.08 -2.11
C GLU A 24 86.68 19.95 -2.32
N LEU A 25 87.05 18.91 -3.09
CA LEU A 25 86.19 17.75 -3.31
C LEU A 25 85.94 16.96 -2.02
N ILE A 26 86.97 16.78 -1.18
CA ILE A 26 86.84 16.07 0.10
C ILE A 26 85.86 16.83 1.02
N GLU A 27 86.00 18.15 1.15
CA GLU A 27 85.09 18.99 1.94
C GLU A 27 83.66 18.93 1.40
N GLU A 28 83.47 19.00 0.07
CA GLU A 28 82.15 18.87 -0.55
C GLU A 28 81.51 17.50 -0.26
N LEU A 29 82.29 16.42 -0.29
CA LEU A 29 81.82 15.08 0.02
C LEU A 29 81.47 14.92 1.50
N LEU A 30 82.27 15.49 2.40
CA LEU A 30 81.99 15.46 3.84
C LEU A 30 80.71 16.23 4.17
N ASP A 31 80.54 17.45 3.64
CA ASP A 31 79.32 18.25 3.83
C ASP A 31 78.07 17.53 3.27
N LYS A 32 78.20 16.87 2.12
CA LYS A 32 77.12 16.03 1.56
C LYS A 32 76.81 14.82 2.44
N LEU A 33 77.82 14.16 2.99
CA LEU A 33 77.66 13.02 3.89
C LEU A 33 76.91 13.45 5.16
N GLU A 34 77.37 14.51 5.83
CA GLU A 34 76.74 15.03 7.04
C GLU A 34 75.27 15.42 6.80
N LYS A 35 74.99 16.11 5.69
CA LYS A 35 73.60 16.45 5.31
C LYS A 35 72.75 15.22 5.01
N ALA A 36 73.32 14.20 4.37
CA ALA A 36 72.61 12.95 4.08
C ALA A 36 72.30 12.16 5.36
N GLU A 37 73.25 12.06 6.29
CA GLU A 37 73.08 11.41 7.59
C GLU A 37 72.05 12.13 8.46
N ALA A 38 72.11 13.47 8.53
CA ALA A 38 71.11 14.27 9.25
C ALA A 38 69.71 14.09 8.66
N LYS A 39 69.59 14.07 7.33
CA LYS A 39 68.31 13.84 6.65
C LYS A 39 67.80 12.42 6.89
N LEU A 40 68.68 11.41 6.87
CA LEU A 40 68.33 10.03 7.15
C LEU A 40 67.76 9.90 8.56
N ALA A 41 68.48 10.41 9.57
CA ALA A 41 68.04 10.38 10.96
C ALA A 41 66.68 11.06 11.17
N GLN A 42 66.45 12.21 10.53
CA GLN A 42 65.15 12.89 10.58
C GLN A 42 64.05 12.04 9.94
N THR A 43 64.29 11.48 8.75
CA THR A 43 63.29 10.65 8.07
C THR A 43 62.96 9.36 8.82
N GLU A 44 63.92 8.79 9.56
CA GLU A 44 63.69 7.62 10.41
C GLU A 44 62.78 7.96 11.60
N LEU A 45 63.00 9.11 12.24
CA LEU A 45 62.13 9.60 13.31
C LEU A 45 60.70 9.87 12.80
N ASP A 46 60.57 10.53 11.64
CA ASP A 46 59.29 10.82 11.02
C ASP A 46 58.55 9.53 10.67
N LEU A 47 59.24 8.56 10.05
CA LEU A 47 58.68 7.25 9.71
C LEU A 47 58.21 6.49 10.96
N HIS A 48 58.99 6.52 12.04
CA HIS A 48 58.60 5.90 13.30
C HIS A 48 57.35 6.55 13.90
N SER A 49 57.25 7.88 13.85
CA SER A 49 56.08 8.61 14.32
C SER A 49 54.82 8.26 13.52
N GLU A 50 54.93 8.21 12.19
CA GLU A 50 53.84 7.82 11.28
C GLU A 50 53.39 6.38 11.50
N GLN A 51 54.33 5.46 11.72
CA GLN A 51 54.02 4.07 12.04
C GLN A 51 53.23 3.96 13.36
N ASN A 52 53.59 4.74 14.38
CA ASN A 52 52.89 4.76 15.66
C ASN A 52 51.48 5.36 15.53
N VAL A 53 51.33 6.47 14.80
CA VAL A 53 50.04 7.08 14.49
C VAL A 53 49.15 6.10 13.73
N ARG A 54 49.69 5.45 12.68
CA ARG A 54 48.96 4.46 11.90
C ARG A 54 48.45 3.30 12.76
N ARG A 55 49.29 2.74 13.63
CA ARG A 55 48.89 1.64 14.53
C ARG A 55 47.78 2.06 15.49
N ARG A 56 47.89 3.26 16.05
CA ARG A 56 46.86 3.82 16.94
C ARG A 56 45.54 4.03 16.21
N LEU A 57 45.56 4.65 15.04
CA LEU A 57 44.35 4.86 14.23
C LEU A 57 43.72 3.53 13.81
N GLN A 58 44.51 2.52 13.46
CA GLN A 58 44.01 1.19 13.16
C GLN A 58 43.30 0.57 14.37
N ALA A 59 43.86 0.70 15.58
CA ALA A 59 43.21 0.23 16.81
C ALA A 59 41.90 0.99 17.09
N GLU A 60 41.89 2.32 16.96
CA GLU A 60 40.70 3.15 17.15
C GLU A 60 39.59 2.80 16.15
N VAL A 61 39.94 2.51 14.89
CA VAL A 61 38.97 2.08 13.86
C VAL A 61 38.37 0.71 14.20
N VAL A 62 39.17 -0.24 14.67
CA VAL A 62 38.66 -1.55 15.09
C VAL A 62 37.72 -1.40 16.28
N GLU A 63 38.12 -0.66 17.32
CA GLU A 63 37.29 -0.42 18.50
C GLU A 63 35.99 0.31 18.15
N ALA A 64 36.05 1.31 17.25
CA ALA A 64 34.87 2.01 16.77
C ALA A 64 33.91 1.07 16.04
N LYS A 65 34.40 0.19 15.18
CA LYS A 65 33.59 -0.81 14.47
C LYS A 65 32.97 -1.83 15.42
N GLU A 66 33.73 -2.32 16.39
CA GLU A 66 33.19 -3.24 17.40
C GLU A 66 32.08 -2.58 18.23
N ARG A 67 32.30 -1.32 18.63
CA ARG A 67 31.28 -0.53 19.33
C ARG A 67 30.04 -0.30 18.48
N GLU A 68 30.21 0.04 17.20
CA GLU A 68 29.12 0.21 16.24
C GLU A 68 28.32 -1.09 16.08
N SER A 69 28.99 -2.23 15.87
CA SER A 69 28.37 -3.55 15.77
C SER A 69 27.59 -3.90 17.03
N ALA A 70 28.19 -3.71 18.21
CA ALA A 70 27.53 -3.99 19.48
C ALA A 70 26.31 -3.09 19.73
N LEU A 71 26.38 -1.82 19.30
CA LEU A 71 25.24 -0.91 19.35
C LEU A 71 24.14 -1.32 18.36
N ALA A 72 24.51 -1.70 17.13
CA ALA A 72 23.57 -2.19 16.13
C ALA A 72 22.86 -3.47 16.60
N GLU A 73 23.58 -4.42 17.17
CA GLU A 73 22.99 -5.65 17.75
C GLU A 73 22.05 -5.33 18.92
N LYS A 74 22.43 -4.39 19.80
CA LYS A 74 21.56 -3.95 20.90
C LYS A 74 20.28 -3.27 20.39
N GLN A 75 20.38 -2.49 19.31
CA GLN A 75 19.24 -1.86 18.65
C GLN A 75 18.43 -2.86 17.83
N ALA A 76 18.99 -3.96 17.35
CA ALA A 76 18.26 -4.99 16.63
C ALA A 76 17.45 -5.93 17.55
N ARG A 77 17.41 -5.68 18.87
CA ARG A 77 16.72 -6.57 19.81
C ARG A 77 15.20 -6.48 19.67
N ARG A 78 14.59 -7.65 19.52
CA ARG A 78 13.12 -7.87 19.43
C ARG A 78 12.48 -7.13 18.24
N PRO A 79 12.87 -7.50 17.01
CA PRO A 79 12.15 -7.04 15.84
C PRO A 79 10.68 -7.48 15.89
N PHE A 80 9.79 -6.64 15.36
CA PHE A 80 8.36 -6.94 15.37
C PHE A 80 7.68 -6.63 14.04
N VAL A 81 6.54 -7.28 13.85
CA VAL A 81 5.57 -7.00 12.80
C VAL A 81 4.35 -6.35 13.42
N LEU A 82 3.87 -5.28 12.79
CA LEU A 82 2.67 -4.57 13.21
C LEU A 82 1.52 -4.87 12.24
N VAL A 83 0.37 -5.26 12.78
CA VAL A 83 -0.87 -5.41 12.03
C VAL A 83 -1.86 -4.38 12.53
N LEU A 84 -2.29 -3.48 11.65
CA LEU A 84 -3.30 -2.47 11.94
C LEU A 84 -4.57 -2.81 11.18
N ILE A 85 -5.69 -2.95 11.89
CA ILE A 85 -6.98 -3.31 11.32
C ILE A 85 -8.02 -2.25 11.71
N ASP A 86 -8.67 -1.64 10.73
CA ASP A 86 -9.91 -0.91 10.89
C ASP A 86 -11.07 -1.89 10.66
N ALA A 87 -11.65 -2.41 11.75
CA ALA A 87 -12.69 -3.44 11.66
C ALA A 87 -14.09 -2.87 11.31
N ASP A 88 -14.25 -1.55 11.37
CA ASP A 88 -15.48 -0.86 10.97
C ASP A 88 -15.47 -0.45 9.50
N ALA A 89 -14.31 -0.47 8.85
CA ALA A 89 -14.17 -0.16 7.45
C ALA A 89 -14.86 -1.20 6.54
N ASP A 90 -15.41 -0.73 5.43
CA ASP A 90 -16.08 -1.58 4.44
C ASP A 90 -15.12 -2.68 3.93
N GLY A 91 -15.58 -3.93 4.02
CA GLY A 91 -14.82 -5.10 3.59
C GLY A 91 -13.81 -5.64 4.63
N PHE A 92 -13.68 -5.01 5.80
CA PHE A 92 -12.81 -5.49 6.89
C PHE A 92 -13.57 -5.99 8.13
N LEU A 93 -14.88 -6.19 8.00
CA LEU A 93 -15.67 -6.89 9.01
C LEU A 93 -15.27 -8.37 9.06
N PHE A 94 -14.97 -8.87 10.26
CA PHE A 94 -14.58 -10.28 10.45
C PHE A 94 -15.73 -11.25 10.18
N GLN A 95 -15.39 -12.50 9.86
CA GLN A 95 -16.39 -13.55 9.60
C GLN A 95 -17.31 -13.82 10.79
N ASP A 96 -18.58 -14.12 10.47
CA ASP A 96 -19.63 -14.38 11.44
C ASP A 96 -19.30 -15.53 12.40
N LYS A 97 -18.55 -16.53 11.92
CA LYS A 97 -18.10 -17.66 12.74
C LYS A 97 -17.25 -17.25 13.96
N TYR A 98 -16.64 -16.07 13.92
CA TYR A 98 -15.94 -15.47 15.04
C TYR A 98 -16.87 -14.56 15.85
N ILE A 99 -17.48 -13.57 15.20
CA ILE A 99 -18.27 -12.51 15.87
C ILE A 99 -19.42 -13.09 16.71
N THR A 100 -20.10 -14.13 16.21
CA THR A 100 -21.31 -14.69 16.84
C THR A 100 -21.04 -15.52 18.10
N ARG A 101 -19.77 -15.88 18.37
CA ARG A 101 -19.38 -16.83 19.43
C ARG A 101 -18.85 -16.18 20.71
N ARG A 102 -19.03 -14.87 20.89
CA ARG A 102 -18.61 -14.12 22.11
C ARG A 102 -17.11 -14.38 22.39
N VAL A 103 -16.73 -14.67 23.65
CA VAL A 103 -15.33 -14.89 24.09
C VAL A 103 -14.60 -15.92 23.23
N GLN A 104 -15.16 -17.12 23.05
CA GLN A 104 -14.56 -18.19 22.24
C GLN A 104 -14.33 -17.75 20.78
N GLY A 105 -15.21 -16.91 20.27
CA GLY A 105 -15.09 -16.32 18.95
C GLY A 105 -13.88 -15.39 18.82
N GLY A 106 -13.65 -14.56 19.83
CA GLY A 106 -12.50 -13.66 19.90
C GLY A 106 -11.19 -14.45 20.01
N GLU A 107 -11.16 -15.47 20.85
CA GLU A 107 -10.01 -16.37 20.98
C GLU A 107 -9.69 -17.08 19.67
N SER A 108 -10.72 -17.62 19.01
CA SER A 108 -10.57 -18.29 17.70
C SER A 108 -10.07 -17.34 16.61
N LEU A 109 -10.53 -16.07 16.64
CA LEU A 109 -10.05 -15.06 15.70
C LEU A 109 -8.57 -14.72 15.95
N ALA A 110 -8.17 -14.55 17.21
CA ALA A 110 -6.76 -14.25 17.53
C ALA A 110 -5.83 -15.38 17.05
N ASP A 111 -6.22 -16.64 17.27
CA ASP A 111 -5.46 -17.79 16.78
C ASP A 111 -5.37 -17.80 15.24
N GLU A 112 -6.49 -17.56 14.55
CA GLU A 112 -6.51 -17.50 13.09
C GLU A 112 -5.66 -16.34 12.56
N VAL A 113 -5.76 -15.15 13.14
CA VAL A 113 -4.95 -13.98 12.75
C VAL A 113 -3.46 -14.32 12.87
N LEU A 114 -3.05 -14.93 13.99
CA LEU A 114 -1.65 -15.32 14.18
C LEU A 114 -1.19 -16.31 13.09
N ILE A 115 -2.00 -17.33 12.79
CA ILE A 115 -1.69 -18.34 11.76
C ILE A 115 -1.52 -17.67 10.40
N ARG A 116 -2.50 -16.87 9.96
CA ARG A 116 -2.49 -16.25 8.62
C ARG A 116 -1.38 -15.23 8.45
N ILE A 117 -1.10 -14.46 9.49
CA ILE A 117 -0.01 -13.48 9.46
C ILE A 117 1.34 -14.20 9.41
N ARG A 118 1.55 -15.27 10.20
CA ARG A 118 2.79 -16.07 10.12
C ARG A 118 2.97 -16.72 8.76
N GLU A 119 1.92 -17.35 8.21
CA GLU A 119 1.95 -17.94 6.88
C GLU A 119 2.37 -16.91 5.81
N TYR A 120 1.80 -15.71 5.87
CA TYR A 120 2.16 -14.63 4.96
C TYR A 120 3.62 -14.16 5.18
N LEU A 121 4.05 -13.96 6.42
CA LEU A 121 5.41 -13.51 6.73
C LEU A 121 6.49 -14.49 6.24
N ARG A 122 6.25 -15.80 6.28
CA ARG A 122 7.18 -16.80 5.73
C ARG A 122 7.43 -16.65 4.22
N THR A 123 6.52 -16.00 3.50
CA THR A 123 6.72 -15.66 2.08
C THR A 123 7.63 -14.44 1.87
N LEU A 124 7.85 -13.64 2.92
CA LEU A 124 8.62 -12.40 2.88
C LEU A 124 10.01 -12.56 3.49
N SER A 125 10.16 -13.37 4.54
CA SER A 125 11.43 -13.56 5.23
C SER A 125 11.58 -14.93 5.89
N GLU A 126 12.81 -15.41 5.97
CA GLU A 126 13.16 -16.70 6.60
C GLU A 126 13.08 -16.65 8.13
N ASP A 127 13.25 -15.46 8.73
CA ASP A 127 13.20 -15.22 10.17
C ASP A 127 11.75 -15.04 10.71
N ALA A 128 10.73 -15.23 9.87
CA ALA A 128 9.33 -14.92 10.16
C ALA A 128 8.80 -15.51 11.48
N ASP A 129 9.22 -16.73 11.83
CA ASP A 129 8.77 -17.42 13.05
C ASP A 129 9.37 -16.85 14.35
N THR A 130 10.43 -16.04 14.24
CA THR A 130 11.09 -15.40 15.38
C THR A 130 10.57 -13.99 15.67
N LEU A 131 9.77 -13.43 14.77
CA LEU A 131 9.26 -12.06 14.88
C LEU A 131 8.12 -11.97 15.88
N ASP A 132 8.19 -10.98 16.77
CA ASP A 132 7.06 -10.62 17.62
C ASP A 132 5.93 -10.03 16.74
N ILE A 133 4.69 -10.50 16.88
CA ILE A 133 3.55 -9.99 16.11
C ILE A 133 2.65 -9.17 17.04
N ILE A 134 2.47 -7.90 16.72
CA ILE A 134 1.59 -6.97 17.42
C ILE A 134 0.38 -6.73 16.52
N VAL A 135 -0.82 -6.93 17.04
CA VAL A 135 -2.06 -6.70 16.30
C VAL A 135 -2.88 -5.66 17.03
N ARG A 136 -3.34 -4.63 16.32
CA ARG A 136 -4.25 -3.63 16.83
C ARG A 136 -5.47 -3.53 15.94
N VAL A 137 -6.62 -3.89 16.50
CA VAL A 137 -7.91 -3.74 15.87
C VAL A 137 -8.58 -2.48 16.42
N TYR A 138 -8.99 -1.57 15.54
CA TYR A 138 -9.72 -0.36 15.89
C TYR A 138 -11.15 -0.47 15.38
N ALA A 139 -12.10 -0.17 16.26
CA ALA A 139 -13.52 -0.14 15.94
C ALA A 139 -14.26 0.76 16.92
N ASN A 140 -15.31 1.43 16.48
CA ASN A 140 -16.35 1.98 17.32
C ASN A 140 -17.28 0.82 17.69
N LEU A 141 -17.05 0.23 18.88
CA LEU A 141 -17.77 -0.98 19.28
C LEU A 141 -19.28 -0.77 19.37
N GLU A 142 -19.73 0.42 19.78
CA GLU A 142 -21.15 0.73 19.87
C GLU A 142 -21.78 0.82 18.48
N GLY A 143 -21.14 1.50 17.54
CA GLY A 143 -21.56 1.56 16.14
C GLY A 143 -21.61 0.18 15.49
N MET A 144 -20.54 -0.60 15.65
CA MET A 144 -20.43 -1.95 15.11
C MET A 144 -21.49 -2.88 15.73
N ALA A 145 -21.71 -2.83 17.05
CA ALA A 145 -22.75 -3.61 17.71
C ALA A 145 -24.15 -3.28 17.17
N ASN A 146 -24.48 -2.00 17.03
CA ASN A 146 -25.78 -1.56 16.50
C ASN A 146 -26.00 -2.06 15.07
N PHE A 147 -24.96 -2.05 14.23
CA PHE A 147 -25.00 -2.64 12.90
C PHE A 147 -25.24 -4.16 12.96
N LEU A 148 -24.45 -4.88 13.75
CA LEU A 148 -24.53 -6.35 13.86
C LEU A 148 -25.85 -6.84 14.46
N VAL A 149 -26.47 -6.08 15.37
CA VAL A 149 -27.81 -6.37 15.91
C VAL A 149 -28.86 -6.29 14.81
N ARG A 150 -28.81 -5.27 13.94
CA ARG A 150 -29.73 -5.15 12.80
C ARG A 150 -29.56 -6.26 11.77
N GLN A 151 -28.40 -6.91 11.74
CA GLN A 151 -28.09 -8.06 10.90
C GLN A 151 -28.36 -9.41 11.59
N ASP A 152 -28.94 -9.41 12.81
CA ASP A 152 -29.18 -10.60 13.64
C ASP A 152 -27.93 -11.44 13.93
N LYS A 153 -26.75 -10.81 13.95
CA LYS A 153 -25.45 -11.47 14.22
C LYS A 153 -25.08 -11.46 15.70
N VAL A 154 -25.46 -10.41 16.41
CA VAL A 154 -25.25 -10.28 17.86
C VAL A 154 -26.52 -9.72 18.50
N ARG A 155 -26.74 -10.01 19.79
CA ARG A 155 -27.95 -9.55 20.50
C ARG A 155 -27.82 -8.16 21.09
N ASN A 156 -26.61 -7.77 21.49
CA ASN A 156 -26.32 -6.49 22.14
C ASN A 156 -24.80 -6.22 22.14
N LEU A 157 -24.43 -5.01 22.54
CA LEU A 157 -23.04 -4.58 22.73
C LEU A 157 -22.26 -5.48 23.71
N GLY A 158 -22.92 -6.06 24.71
CA GLY A 158 -22.28 -6.96 25.68
C GLY A 158 -21.69 -8.22 25.05
N GLN A 159 -22.34 -8.79 24.03
CA GLN A 159 -21.79 -9.93 23.29
C GLN A 159 -20.53 -9.55 22.52
N LEU A 160 -20.54 -8.37 21.88
CA LEU A 160 -19.40 -7.90 21.12
C LEU A 160 -18.22 -7.52 22.03
N ARG A 161 -18.49 -6.93 23.21
CA ARG A 161 -17.47 -6.69 24.24
C ARG A 161 -16.86 -8.00 24.77
N ALA A 162 -17.67 -9.04 24.96
CA ALA A 162 -17.16 -10.35 25.35
C ALA A 162 -16.26 -10.94 24.26
N PHE A 163 -16.63 -10.76 22.98
CA PHE A 163 -15.79 -11.12 21.84
C PHE A 163 -14.46 -10.36 21.81
N SER A 164 -14.48 -9.03 21.92
CA SER A 164 -13.23 -8.25 21.94
C SER A 164 -12.35 -8.61 23.15
N THR A 165 -12.95 -8.87 24.31
CA THR A 165 -12.22 -9.32 25.51
C THR A 165 -11.55 -10.67 25.29
N GLY A 166 -12.23 -11.63 24.66
CA GLY A 166 -11.65 -12.93 24.31
C GLY A 166 -10.48 -12.81 23.32
N PHE A 167 -10.59 -11.90 22.36
CA PHE A 167 -9.49 -11.60 21.43
C PHE A 167 -8.25 -11.07 22.16
N CYS A 168 -8.41 -10.02 22.99
CA CYS A 168 -7.30 -9.44 23.75
C CYS A 168 -6.69 -10.41 24.76
N GLY A 169 -7.53 -11.25 25.40
CA GLY A 169 -7.08 -12.20 26.40
C GLY A 169 -6.31 -13.39 25.83
N ARG A 170 -6.44 -13.67 24.53
CA ARG A 170 -5.86 -14.87 23.90
C ARG A 170 -4.36 -14.75 23.65
N ILE A 171 -3.90 -13.60 23.16
CA ILE A 171 -2.50 -13.31 22.84
C ILE A 171 -2.16 -11.92 23.39
N SER A 172 -1.13 -11.83 24.23
CA SER A 172 -0.82 -10.61 25.00
C SER A 172 -0.45 -9.38 24.16
N SER A 173 -0.03 -9.57 22.91
CA SER A 173 0.33 -8.49 21.98
C SER A 173 -0.82 -8.09 21.04
N PHE A 174 -2.02 -8.63 21.27
CA PHE A 174 -3.19 -8.40 20.44
C PHE A 174 -4.18 -7.54 21.20
N ASP A 175 -4.52 -6.39 20.63
CA ASP A 175 -5.37 -5.39 21.25
C ASP A 175 -6.60 -5.11 20.39
N TRP A 176 -7.75 -5.00 21.05
CA TRP A 176 -8.96 -4.45 20.47
C TRP A 176 -9.28 -3.11 21.13
N VAL A 177 -9.20 -2.04 20.34
CA VAL A 177 -9.34 -0.66 20.80
C VAL A 177 -10.72 -0.13 20.39
N ASP A 178 -11.57 0.09 21.38
CA ASP A 178 -12.81 0.85 21.19
C ASP A 178 -12.49 2.33 21.02
N VAL A 179 -12.73 2.87 19.83
CA VAL A 179 -12.47 4.29 19.53
C VAL A 179 -13.65 5.19 19.93
N GLY A 180 -14.78 4.60 20.31
CA GLY A 180 -15.98 5.30 20.74
C GLY A 180 -16.71 6.06 19.62
N ILE A 181 -17.70 6.85 20.01
CA ILE A 181 -18.52 7.65 19.10
C ILE A 181 -18.02 9.11 19.14
N GLY A 182 -17.28 9.53 18.11
CA GLY A 182 -16.79 10.91 18.02
C GLY A 182 -16.33 11.30 16.63
N LYS A 183 -16.46 12.60 16.30
CA LYS A 183 -15.99 13.16 15.02
C LYS A 183 -14.46 13.14 14.90
N GLU A 184 -13.75 13.30 16.02
CA GLU A 184 -12.28 13.39 16.09
C GLU A 184 -11.60 12.01 16.26
N GLY A 185 -12.37 10.92 16.37
CA GLY A 185 -11.89 9.61 16.83
C GLY A 185 -12.22 8.43 15.91
N SER A 186 -12.28 8.62 14.59
CA SER A 186 -12.55 7.48 13.69
C SER A 186 -11.44 6.42 13.76
N ALA A 187 -11.81 5.15 13.58
CA ALA A 187 -10.87 4.03 13.52
C ALA A 187 -9.79 4.26 12.45
N GLY A 188 -10.19 4.70 11.25
CA GLY A 188 -9.26 5.09 10.18
C GLY A 188 -8.26 6.19 10.56
N ARG A 189 -8.65 7.20 11.37
CA ARG A 189 -7.71 8.21 11.89
C ARG A 189 -6.69 7.58 12.83
N LYS A 190 -7.12 6.73 13.77
CA LYS A 190 -6.22 6.00 14.68
C LYS A 190 -5.24 5.12 13.92
N VAL A 191 -5.72 4.41 12.91
CA VAL A 191 -4.89 3.59 12.02
C VAL A 191 -3.82 4.46 11.33
N ARG A 192 -4.20 5.60 10.71
CA ARG A 192 -3.23 6.51 10.08
C ARG A 192 -2.17 7.04 11.04
N GLU A 193 -2.57 7.47 12.23
CA GLU A 193 -1.62 8.02 13.21
C GLU A 193 -0.64 6.96 13.70
N ASN A 194 -1.13 5.73 13.96
CA ASN A 194 -0.27 4.62 14.34
C ASN A 194 0.63 4.20 13.19
N LEU A 195 0.12 4.19 11.95
CA LEU A 195 0.93 3.93 10.76
C LEU A 195 2.13 4.87 10.72
N SER A 196 1.90 6.19 10.74
CA SER A 196 2.98 7.18 10.70
C SER A 196 3.97 7.06 11.86
N PHE A 197 3.46 6.77 13.07
CA PHE A 197 4.30 6.61 14.25
C PHE A 197 5.22 5.38 14.13
N TYR A 198 4.66 4.21 13.85
CA TYR A 198 5.41 2.96 13.86
C TYR A 198 6.34 2.79 12.67
N THR A 199 6.05 3.38 11.51
CA THR A 199 6.96 3.31 10.35
C THR A 199 8.30 4.00 10.59
N SER A 200 8.38 4.89 11.57
CA SER A 200 9.65 5.51 11.99
C SER A 200 10.48 4.62 12.93
N ASN A 201 9.91 3.51 13.43
CA ASN A 201 10.57 2.63 14.37
C ASN A 201 11.56 1.70 13.65
N THR A 202 12.81 1.73 14.08
CA THR A 202 13.89 0.92 13.50
C THR A 202 13.70 -0.58 13.68
N HIS A 203 12.96 -1.02 14.71
CA HIS A 203 12.69 -2.43 14.99
C HIS A 203 11.50 -2.98 14.18
N LEU A 204 10.75 -2.11 13.49
CA LEU A 204 9.67 -2.54 12.61
C LEU A 204 10.27 -3.27 11.40
N ARG A 205 9.98 -4.57 11.31
CA ARG A 205 10.35 -5.40 10.16
C ARG A 205 9.34 -5.29 9.05
N HIS A 206 8.07 -5.34 9.40
CA HIS A 206 6.99 -5.31 8.44
C HIS A 206 5.70 -4.76 9.04
N LEU A 207 4.87 -4.13 8.21
CA LEU A 207 3.57 -3.61 8.57
C LEU A 207 2.50 -4.16 7.62
N ILE A 208 1.42 -4.68 8.20
CA ILE A 208 0.27 -5.20 7.47
C ILE A 208 -0.94 -4.35 7.83
N LEU A 209 -1.62 -3.84 6.81
CA LEU A 209 -2.63 -2.80 6.96
C LEU A 209 -3.95 -3.21 6.33
N ALA A 210 -4.98 -3.34 7.14
CA ALA A 210 -6.35 -3.66 6.72
C ALA A 210 -7.26 -2.48 7.08
N CYS A 211 -7.37 -1.50 6.19
CA CYS A 211 -8.24 -0.34 6.41
C CYS A 211 -8.80 0.21 5.10
N SER A 212 -9.78 1.12 5.22
CA SER A 212 -10.39 1.77 4.06
C SER A 212 -9.34 2.52 3.22
N PRO A 213 -9.36 2.40 1.88
CA PRO A 213 -8.50 3.19 1.00
C PRO A 213 -8.71 4.70 1.15
N ALA A 214 -9.90 5.15 1.57
CA ALA A 214 -10.18 6.56 1.83
C ALA A 214 -9.35 7.13 2.99
N ASP A 215 -8.98 6.26 3.93
CA ASP A 215 -8.12 6.60 5.06
C ASP A 215 -6.63 6.51 4.73
N LEU A 216 -6.26 6.16 3.48
CA LEU A 216 -4.87 6.07 3.03
C LEU A 216 -4.63 6.96 1.81
N PRO A 217 -4.47 8.29 2.01
CA PRO A 217 -4.11 9.16 0.92
C PRO A 217 -2.74 8.77 0.36
N ALA A 218 -2.62 8.71 -0.97
CA ALA A 218 -1.38 8.31 -1.63
C ALA A 218 -0.17 9.19 -1.26
N SER A 219 -0.41 10.47 -0.95
CA SER A 219 0.62 11.40 -0.46
C SER A 219 1.21 11.00 0.89
N LEU A 220 0.41 10.40 1.78
CA LEU A 220 0.91 9.83 3.03
C LEU A 220 1.68 8.55 2.72
N VAL A 221 1.10 7.65 1.92
CA VAL A 221 1.71 6.35 1.64
C VAL A 221 3.08 6.52 0.97
N SER A 222 3.24 7.48 0.05
CA SER A 222 4.50 7.74 -0.64
C SER A 222 5.67 8.18 0.26
N THR A 223 5.42 8.61 1.50
CA THR A 223 6.48 9.00 2.44
C THR A 223 6.91 7.85 3.36
N LEU A 224 6.24 6.70 3.28
CA LEU A 224 6.47 5.54 4.14
C LEU A 224 7.45 4.55 3.49
N PRO A 225 8.12 3.69 4.28
CA PRO A 225 8.93 2.59 3.76
C PRO A 225 8.03 1.51 3.12
N LEU A 226 7.74 1.66 1.83
CA LEU A 226 6.81 0.81 1.08
C LEU A 226 7.26 -0.65 0.97
N ASP A 227 8.56 -0.89 1.01
CA ASP A 227 9.16 -2.23 1.01
C ASP A 227 8.77 -3.04 2.26
N LYS A 228 8.58 -2.36 3.39
CA LYS A 228 8.15 -2.92 4.68
C LYS A 228 6.64 -2.90 4.89
N MET A 229 5.85 -2.62 3.85
CA MET A 229 4.40 -2.48 3.99
C MET A 229 3.64 -3.45 3.10
N THR A 230 2.50 -3.93 3.60
CA THR A 230 1.53 -4.71 2.83
C THR A 230 0.12 -4.22 3.13
N LEU A 231 -0.64 -3.97 2.07
CA LEU A 231 -2.07 -3.67 2.17
C LEU A 231 -2.88 -4.96 2.06
N VAL A 232 -3.86 -5.12 2.95
CA VAL A 232 -4.85 -6.18 2.85
C VAL A 232 -5.96 -5.72 1.92
N GLU A 233 -6.23 -6.49 0.88
CA GLU A 233 -7.29 -6.22 -0.07
C GLU A 233 -8.59 -6.91 0.36
N SER A 234 -9.61 -6.11 0.66
CA SER A 234 -10.99 -6.58 0.75
C SER A 234 -11.73 -6.49 -0.59
N GLY A 235 -11.33 -5.56 -1.46
CA GLY A 235 -11.86 -5.33 -2.81
C GLY A 235 -10.83 -4.63 -3.71
N PRO A 236 -11.19 -4.22 -4.94
CA PRO A 236 -10.27 -3.52 -5.84
C PRO A 236 -9.75 -2.21 -5.22
N LEU A 237 -8.43 -2.07 -5.14
CA LEU A 237 -7.79 -0.84 -4.66
C LEU A 237 -7.84 0.27 -5.70
N PRO A 238 -7.92 1.54 -5.28
CA PRO A 238 -7.86 2.68 -6.20
C PRO A 238 -6.51 2.78 -6.90
N SER A 239 -6.50 3.33 -8.12
CA SER A 239 -5.29 3.47 -8.93
C SER A 239 -4.16 4.26 -8.25
N SER A 240 -4.53 5.19 -7.37
CA SER A 240 -3.59 5.98 -6.56
C SER A 240 -2.75 5.15 -5.59
N LEU A 241 -3.25 3.99 -5.15
CA LEU A 241 -2.52 3.05 -4.31
C LEU A 241 -1.83 1.97 -5.14
N THR A 242 -2.48 1.46 -6.19
CA THR A 242 -1.90 0.41 -7.04
C THR A 242 -0.74 0.90 -7.91
N SER A 243 -0.62 2.22 -8.14
CA SER A 243 0.54 2.81 -8.83
C SER A 243 1.80 2.85 -7.98
N LEU A 244 1.68 2.67 -6.66
CA LEU A 244 2.80 2.65 -5.73
C LEU A 244 3.36 1.22 -5.63
N PRO A 245 4.67 1.04 -5.38
CA PRO A 245 5.30 -0.28 -5.24
C PRO A 245 5.00 -0.91 -3.86
N VAL A 246 3.72 -0.98 -3.50
CA VAL A 246 3.25 -1.56 -2.23
C VAL A 246 2.80 -3.00 -2.47
N LYS A 247 3.15 -3.89 -1.55
CA LYS A 247 2.70 -5.28 -1.60
C LYS A 247 1.22 -5.35 -1.22
N THR A 248 0.49 -6.29 -1.81
CA THR A 248 -0.90 -6.54 -1.44
C THR A 248 -1.15 -8.03 -1.14
N THR A 249 -2.09 -8.30 -0.24
CA THR A 249 -2.46 -9.67 0.16
C THR A 249 -3.93 -9.78 0.52
N LYS A 250 -4.45 -11.00 0.63
CA LYS A 250 -5.85 -11.27 1.01
C LYS A 250 -5.92 -12.30 2.12
N PHE A 251 -6.82 -12.06 3.07
CA PHE A 251 -7.09 -13.00 4.16
C PHE A 251 -8.56 -13.45 4.14
N PRO A 252 -8.95 -14.32 3.21
CA PRO A 252 -10.33 -14.68 2.97
C PRO A 252 -10.99 -15.42 4.14
N THR A 253 -10.21 -15.97 5.09
CA THR A 253 -10.73 -16.64 6.28
C THR A 253 -10.90 -15.74 7.50
N LEU A 254 -10.38 -14.51 7.45
CA LEU A 254 -10.51 -13.50 8.49
C LEU A 254 -11.74 -12.61 8.23
N PHE A 255 -11.84 -12.08 7.01
CA PHE A 255 -12.83 -11.08 6.65
C PHE A 255 -13.99 -11.67 5.84
N ILE A 256 -15.14 -11.02 5.92
CA ILE A 256 -16.29 -11.32 5.06
C ILE A 256 -15.98 -10.83 3.65
N ALA A 257 -16.22 -11.68 2.66
CA ALA A 257 -16.10 -11.27 1.26
C ALA A 257 -17.11 -10.16 0.94
N PRO A 258 -16.70 -9.09 0.23
CA PRO A 258 -17.64 -8.05 -0.17
C PRO A 258 -18.74 -8.67 -1.04
N PRO A 259 -19.98 -8.15 -0.95
CA PRO A 259 -21.05 -8.61 -1.82
C PRO A 259 -20.65 -8.36 -3.29
N PRO A 260 -21.03 -9.26 -4.22
CA PRO A 260 -20.74 -9.06 -5.63
C PRO A 260 -21.33 -7.72 -6.08
N PRO A 261 -20.65 -7.00 -7.00
CA PRO A 261 -21.15 -5.72 -7.50
C PRO A 261 -22.56 -5.95 -8.01
N LYS A 262 -23.53 -5.23 -7.41
CA LYS A 262 -24.91 -5.27 -7.87
C LYS A 262 -24.89 -4.86 -9.34
N SER A 263 -25.19 -5.81 -10.23
CA SER A 263 -25.47 -5.48 -11.63
C SER A 263 -26.47 -4.33 -11.63
N PRO A 264 -26.24 -3.27 -12.43
CA PRO A 264 -27.11 -2.11 -12.40
C PRO A 264 -28.54 -2.61 -12.62
N LYS A 265 -29.39 -2.46 -11.60
CA LYS A 265 -30.83 -2.71 -11.76
C LYS A 265 -31.23 -1.90 -12.98
N PRO A 266 -31.84 -2.50 -14.02
CA PRO A 266 -32.35 -1.71 -15.12
C PRO A 266 -33.28 -0.70 -14.48
N ARG A 267 -32.91 0.60 -14.54
CA ARG A 267 -33.81 1.68 -14.17
C ARG A 267 -35.07 1.39 -14.95
N GLY A 268 -36.16 1.11 -14.25
CA GLY A 268 -37.45 0.86 -14.87
C GLY A 268 -37.70 1.99 -15.85
N ARG A 269 -37.58 1.69 -17.14
CA ARG A 269 -38.15 2.54 -18.17
C ARG A 269 -39.63 2.50 -17.85
N THR A 270 -40.16 3.60 -17.33
CA THR A 270 -41.58 3.95 -17.48
C THR A 270 -41.83 4.17 -18.98
N GLY A 271 -41.77 3.08 -19.73
CA GLY A 271 -42.20 2.99 -21.11
C GLY A 271 -43.43 2.09 -21.14
N PRO A 272 -44.38 2.33 -22.06
CA PRO A 272 -45.60 1.53 -22.15
C PRO A 272 -45.24 0.05 -22.30
N GLN A 273 -45.77 -0.77 -21.40
CA GLN A 273 -45.58 -2.22 -21.43
C GLN A 273 -46.41 -2.79 -22.59
N LEU A 274 -45.74 -3.21 -23.65
CA LEU A 274 -46.38 -3.89 -24.77
C LEU A 274 -46.69 -5.34 -24.35
N GLN A 275 -47.98 -5.64 -24.16
CA GLN A 275 -48.43 -7.03 -23.99
C GLN A 275 -48.77 -7.63 -25.35
N LEU A 276 -48.21 -8.81 -25.61
CA LEU A 276 -48.47 -9.61 -26.80
C LEU A 276 -49.51 -10.68 -26.43
N THR A 277 -50.70 -10.64 -27.03
CA THR A 277 -51.77 -11.65 -26.82
C THR A 277 -52.20 -12.25 -28.14
N GLN A 278 -52.12 -13.59 -28.24
CA GLN A 278 -52.51 -14.36 -29.44
C GLN A 278 -53.99 -14.64 -29.36
N GLN A 279 -54.73 -14.39 -30.44
CA GLN A 279 -56.08 -14.88 -30.57
C GLN A 279 -56.22 -15.59 -31.91
N GLU A 280 -56.55 -16.89 -31.87
CA GLU A 280 -56.81 -17.71 -33.05
C GLU A 280 -58.29 -17.63 -33.41
N ASN A 281 -58.59 -17.40 -34.69
CA ASN A 281 -59.93 -17.53 -35.25
C ASN A 281 -60.12 -18.93 -35.85
N PRO A 282 -61.36 -19.45 -35.92
CA PRO A 282 -61.63 -20.87 -36.23
C PRO A 282 -61.29 -21.32 -37.67
N ASP A 283 -61.01 -20.39 -38.59
CA ASP A 283 -60.81 -20.69 -40.02
C ASP A 283 -59.34 -20.64 -40.48
N GLY A 284 -58.39 -20.87 -39.56
CA GLY A 284 -57.01 -21.26 -39.93
C GLY A 284 -56.07 -20.15 -40.42
N GLY A 285 -56.33 -18.88 -40.06
CA GLY A 285 -55.38 -17.77 -40.28
C GLY A 285 -54.99 -17.09 -38.97
N SER A 286 -53.69 -16.92 -38.71
CA SER A 286 -53.17 -16.24 -37.52
C SER A 286 -52.95 -14.74 -37.76
N THR A 287 -53.53 -13.87 -36.92
CA THR A 287 -53.37 -12.40 -36.99
C THR A 287 -52.86 -11.84 -35.64
N TRP A 288 -51.92 -10.88 -35.69
CA TRP A 288 -51.44 -10.05 -34.58
C TRP A 288 -51.50 -8.57 -35.05
N LEU A 289 -51.78 -7.48 -34.32
CA LEU A 289 -51.61 -7.08 -32.91
C LEU A 289 -52.40 -5.74 -32.73
N VAL A 290 -53.18 -5.53 -31.66
CA VAL A 290 -53.82 -4.21 -31.39
C VAL A 290 -53.10 -3.50 -30.24
N ILE A 291 -52.45 -2.38 -30.52
CA ILE A 291 -51.81 -1.53 -29.50
C ILE A 291 -52.88 -0.64 -28.86
N ARG A 292 -53.16 -0.86 -27.57
CA ARG A 292 -53.92 0.10 -26.76
C ARG A 292 -53.01 0.72 -25.70
N PRO A 293 -52.77 2.05 -25.73
CA PRO A 293 -52.03 2.69 -24.66
C PRO A 293 -52.94 2.85 -23.43
N GLU A 294 -52.69 2.07 -22.37
CA GLU A 294 -53.25 2.39 -21.06
C GLU A 294 -52.47 3.53 -20.41
N ARG A 295 -53.16 4.63 -20.10
CA ARG A 295 -52.63 5.67 -19.21
C ARG A 295 -52.72 5.20 -17.76
N SER A 296 -51.56 4.90 -17.16
CA SER A 296 -51.43 4.78 -15.71
C SER A 296 -51.83 6.10 -15.03
N LYS A 297 -52.86 6.08 -14.18
CA LYS A 297 -53.23 7.21 -13.33
C LYS A 297 -52.19 7.37 -12.21
N SER A 298 -51.24 8.28 -12.38
CA SER A 298 -50.42 8.78 -11.27
C SER A 298 -51.25 9.77 -10.46
N GLN A 299 -51.45 9.47 -9.17
CA GLN A 299 -51.99 10.41 -8.19
C GLN A 299 -51.08 11.66 -8.09
N GLY A 300 -51.67 12.84 -8.26
CA GLY A 300 -51.03 14.13 -8.06
C GLY A 300 -52.10 15.22 -8.01
N ALA A 301 -52.06 16.03 -6.96
CA ALA A 301 -53.10 16.97 -6.55
C ALA A 301 -53.40 18.12 -7.54
N ALA A 302 -54.66 18.58 -7.46
CA ALA A 302 -55.31 19.79 -7.98
C ALA A 302 -54.49 20.90 -8.70
N LEU A 303 -54.98 21.33 -9.88
CA LEU A 303 -55.54 22.69 -10.10
C LEU A 303 -56.22 22.81 -11.50
N ARG A 304 -57.22 23.71 -11.58
CA ARG A 304 -58.16 23.94 -12.70
C ARG A 304 -57.56 24.61 -13.96
N ARG A 305 -58.05 24.27 -15.17
CA ARG A 305 -58.78 25.15 -16.15
C ARG A 305 -58.88 24.56 -17.59
N ARG A 306 -60.14 24.41 -18.05
CA ARG A 306 -60.78 24.81 -19.34
C ARG A 306 -60.05 24.64 -20.72
N GLY A 307 -60.66 23.86 -21.63
CA GLY A 307 -60.67 24.07 -23.10
C GLY A 307 -60.29 22.83 -23.96
N GLY A 308 -61.09 22.49 -24.99
CA GLY A 308 -61.04 21.26 -25.84
C GLY A 308 -59.84 21.13 -26.82
N PRO A 309 -59.86 20.26 -27.87
CA PRO A 309 -60.95 19.46 -28.46
C PRO A 309 -60.74 17.93 -28.40
N GLU A 310 -61.70 17.16 -28.93
CA GLU A 310 -61.67 15.69 -29.05
C GLU A 310 -60.58 15.23 -30.05
N ASP A 311 -59.55 14.54 -29.56
CA ASP A 311 -58.55 13.89 -30.42
C ASP A 311 -59.08 12.54 -30.91
N GLU A 312 -59.19 12.43 -32.24
CA GLU A 312 -59.55 11.22 -32.98
C GLU A 312 -58.64 10.04 -32.60
N ASN A 313 -59.26 8.93 -32.18
CA ASN A 313 -58.60 7.65 -31.96
C ASN A 313 -58.00 7.13 -33.29
N SER A 314 -56.72 7.39 -33.53
CA SER A 314 -56.00 6.83 -34.68
C SER A 314 -55.55 5.39 -34.37
N SER A 315 -56.41 4.42 -34.65
CA SER A 315 -55.99 3.00 -34.69
C SER A 315 -55.31 2.71 -36.02
N LEU A 316 -54.02 2.38 -35.98
CA LEU A 316 -53.29 1.78 -37.10
C LEU A 316 -53.54 0.27 -37.08
N SER A 317 -54.02 -0.27 -38.21
CA SER A 317 -54.17 -1.72 -38.38
C SER A 317 -53.21 -2.20 -39.47
N ILE A 318 -52.46 -3.25 -39.15
CA ILE A 318 -51.53 -3.90 -40.07
C ILE A 318 -52.01 -5.33 -40.23
N SER A 319 -52.21 -5.77 -41.47
CA SER A 319 -52.62 -7.13 -41.80
C SER A 319 -51.63 -7.76 -42.78
N ILE A 320 -51.36 -9.04 -42.59
CA ILE A 320 -50.46 -9.82 -43.43
C ILE A 320 -51.28 -10.91 -44.13
N GLY A 321 -51.25 -10.90 -45.46
CA GLY A 321 -51.93 -11.89 -46.29
C GLY A 321 -51.22 -13.26 -46.26
N PRO A 322 -51.91 -14.33 -46.68
CA PRO A 322 -51.37 -15.70 -46.69
C PRO A 322 -50.15 -15.91 -47.61
N ASP A 323 -49.78 -14.91 -48.40
CA ASP A 323 -48.62 -14.86 -49.29
C ASP A 323 -47.49 -13.93 -48.77
N ASN A 324 -47.50 -13.58 -47.47
CA ASN A 324 -46.57 -12.64 -46.82
C ASN A 324 -46.65 -11.19 -47.33
N THR A 325 -47.73 -10.80 -47.99
CA THR A 325 -47.96 -9.39 -48.34
C THR A 325 -48.41 -8.58 -47.12
N VAL A 326 -47.79 -7.42 -46.86
CA VAL A 326 -48.09 -6.56 -45.71
C VAL A 326 -48.91 -5.35 -46.16
N SER A 327 -50.11 -5.20 -45.59
CA SER A 327 -50.99 -4.06 -45.83
C SER A 327 -51.16 -3.23 -44.55
N VAL A 328 -51.00 -1.92 -44.65
CA VAL A 328 -51.16 -0.98 -43.54
C VAL A 328 -52.34 -0.07 -43.85
N ASP A 329 -53.41 -0.18 -43.06
CA ASP A 329 -54.53 0.76 -43.11
C ASP A 329 -54.42 1.73 -41.93
N SER A 330 -54.11 2.98 -42.28
CA SER A 330 -54.25 4.12 -41.38
C SER A 330 -55.59 4.76 -41.73
N GLY A 331 -56.62 4.58 -40.89
CA GLY A 331 -58.03 4.88 -41.16
C GLY A 331 -58.42 6.33 -41.50
N ARG A 332 -57.64 7.03 -42.33
CA ARG A 332 -57.90 8.36 -42.89
C ARG A 332 -58.64 8.22 -44.22
N ARG A 333 -59.96 8.40 -44.21
CA ARG A 333 -60.74 8.64 -45.44
C ARG A 333 -60.22 9.90 -46.15
N ARG A 334 -59.64 9.76 -47.35
CA ARG A 334 -59.39 10.89 -48.25
C ARG A 334 -60.72 11.41 -48.81
N ARG A 335 -61.07 12.66 -48.54
CA ARG A 335 -62.08 13.40 -49.33
C ARG A 335 -61.47 13.71 -50.72
N ILE A 336 -62.14 13.27 -51.77
CA ILE A 336 -61.92 13.77 -53.14
C ILE A 336 -62.78 15.04 -53.27
N MET A 337 -62.16 16.17 -53.66
CA MET A 337 -62.86 17.38 -54.05
C MET A 337 -63.37 17.23 -55.49
N GLY A 338 -64.65 17.54 -55.69
CA GLY A 338 -65.23 17.90 -56.99
C GLY A 338 -65.48 19.39 -57.04
#